data_AF-A0A077Z9H8-F1
#
_entry.id   AF-A0A077Z9H8-F1
#
_cell.length_a   1.000
_cell.length_b   1.000
_cell.length_c   1.000
_cell.angle_alpha   90.00
_cell.angle_beta   90.00
_cell.angle_gamma   90.00
#
_symmetry.space_group_name_H-M   'P 1'
#
loop_
_entity.id
_entity.type
_entity.pdbx_description
1 polymer ?
#
loop_
_entity_poly.entity_id
_entity_poly.type
_entity_poly.pdbx_seq_one_letter_code
_entity_poly.pdbx_strand_id
1 'polypeptide(L)'
;MDVGIGMIVFSNGLVSNAARWKPIKLARLIQKSAVLLFLGACRTMVLLYFDYPYDVEEYGMHWNFFYTLALVKLIGEFVASRLHVPYANAIVGVAIALAVQVFLQGEVQEYLFEEPTYREKGLFSLNREGIVSVVGCLAIFFIATDVGRLLYRCRRHRWNVAYIAKGIACLIIIMAVLCYGLDTYGLSPSRRIANSYYVFWIALLSLTDVFLLLVLTLIALCFYYRNGLDTNVRTEDHYYLYDGSLWQAINASGLSYFLLCNVFTGIVKMSTSTVERMSVETSLAVIFCYALATSLFARSQWGHLEAIRWRRMD
;
A
#
# COMPACT_ATOMS: atom_id res chain seq x y z
N MET A 1 -0.86 -14.94 2.39
CA MET A 1 -0.72 -13.61 3.02
C MET A 1 -1.04 -12.55 2.00
N ASP A 2 -1.89 -11.58 2.33
CA ASP A 2 -2.24 -10.49 1.42
C ASP A 2 -1.24 -9.34 1.58
N VAL A 3 -0.30 -9.28 0.65
CA VAL A 3 0.77 -8.26 0.61
C VAL A 3 0.28 -6.96 -0.01
N GLY A 4 -0.68 -7.02 -0.93
CA GLY A 4 -1.09 -5.90 -1.77
C GLY A 4 -1.64 -4.73 -0.95
N ILE A 5 -2.52 -5.01 0.01
CA ILE A 5 -3.10 -3.99 0.89
C ILE A 5 -2.02 -3.31 1.73
N GLY A 6 -1.18 -4.10 2.38
CA GLY A 6 -0.13 -3.61 3.24
C GLY A 6 0.80 -2.67 2.49
N MET A 7 1.21 -3.05 1.28
CA MET A 7 2.03 -2.21 0.40
C MET A 7 1.31 -0.94 -0.08
N ILE A 8 0.01 -1.01 -0.38
CA ILE A 8 -0.77 0.21 -0.73
C ILE A 8 -0.83 1.16 0.47
N VAL A 9 -1.07 0.65 1.67
CA VAL A 9 -1.11 1.46 2.90
C VAL A 9 0.26 2.07 3.18
N PHE A 10 1.33 1.28 3.05
CA PHE A 10 2.70 1.75 3.21
C PHE A 10 3.03 2.83 2.17
N SER A 11 2.71 2.61 0.90
CA SER A 11 2.88 3.58 -0.18
C SER A 11 2.13 4.90 0.08
N ASN A 12 0.89 4.83 0.58
CA ASN A 12 0.15 6.03 0.98
C ASN A 12 0.82 6.80 2.12
N GLY A 13 1.40 6.09 3.11
CA GLY A 13 2.18 6.71 4.19
C GLY A 13 3.44 7.40 3.67
N LEU A 14 4.19 6.74 2.78
CA LEU A 14 5.41 7.29 2.16
C LEU A 14 5.17 8.65 1.48
N VAL A 15 4.03 8.82 0.80
CA VAL A 15 3.70 10.03 0.01
C VAL A 15 2.69 10.96 0.68
N SER A 16 2.38 10.74 1.96
CA SER A 16 1.47 11.58 2.75
C SER A 16 1.89 13.06 2.76
N ASN A 17 0.97 13.98 3.08
CA ASN A 17 1.37 15.38 3.28
C ASN A 17 2.25 15.52 4.52
N ALA A 18 1.99 14.71 5.55
CA ALA A 18 2.82 14.62 6.74
C ALA A 18 4.27 14.18 6.43
N ALA A 19 4.48 13.25 5.50
CA ALA A 19 5.81 12.86 5.04
C ALA A 19 6.54 13.99 4.29
N ARG A 20 5.78 14.90 3.67
CA ARG A 20 6.28 16.02 2.86
C ARG A 20 6.33 17.36 3.61
N TRP A 21 6.02 17.38 4.91
CA TRP A 21 5.84 18.61 5.70
C TRP A 21 4.87 19.61 5.06
N LYS A 22 3.84 19.10 4.37
CA LYS A 22 2.79 19.91 3.76
C LYS A 22 1.59 20.00 4.70
N PRO A 23 0.95 21.18 4.83
CA PRO A 23 -0.24 21.32 5.66
C PRO A 23 -1.39 20.50 5.10
N ILE A 24 -2.21 19.93 5.99
CA ILE A 24 -3.41 19.21 5.60
C ILE A 24 -4.53 20.20 5.27
N LYS A 25 -5.23 19.97 4.16
CA LYS A 25 -6.51 20.64 3.88
C LYS A 25 -7.63 19.68 4.25
N LEU A 26 -8.23 19.86 5.42
CA LEU A 26 -9.20 18.91 5.99
C LEU A 26 -10.36 18.62 5.02
N ALA A 27 -10.93 19.64 4.39
CA ALA A 27 -11.99 19.45 3.39
C ALA A 27 -11.57 18.54 2.23
N ARG A 28 -10.32 18.66 1.74
CA ARG A 28 -9.79 17.80 0.68
C ARG A 28 -9.51 16.39 1.16
N LEU A 29 -9.10 16.22 2.42
CA LEU A 29 -8.91 14.92 3.04
C LEU A 29 -10.26 14.20 3.16
N ILE A 30 -11.27 14.88 3.69
CA ILE A 30 -12.65 14.37 3.79
C ILE A 30 -13.18 14.01 2.41
N GLN A 31 -13.02 14.88 1.40
CA GLN A 31 -13.45 14.60 0.03
C GLN A 31 -12.80 13.32 -0.52
N LYS A 32 -11.48 13.15 -0.34
CA LYS A 32 -10.77 11.95 -0.81
C LYS A 32 -11.23 10.69 -0.08
N SER A 33 -11.46 10.77 1.22
CA SER A 33 -12.00 9.65 2.00
C SER A 33 -13.44 9.34 1.60
N ALA A 34 -14.27 10.34 1.31
CA ALA A 34 -15.64 10.16 0.83
C ALA A 34 -15.70 9.42 -0.52
N VAL A 35 -14.79 9.73 -1.46
CA VAL A 35 -14.69 8.99 -2.73
C VAL A 35 -14.36 7.51 -2.48
N LEU A 36 -13.47 7.21 -1.53
CA LEU A 36 -13.15 5.83 -1.17
C LEU A 36 -14.34 5.13 -0.50
N LEU A 37 -15.04 5.79 0.41
CA LEU A 37 -16.26 5.26 1.04
C LEU A 37 -17.35 4.97 -0.01
N PHE A 38 -17.52 5.86 -0.98
CA PHE A 38 -18.45 5.66 -2.09
C PHE A 38 -18.07 4.43 -2.94
N LEU A 39 -16.80 4.30 -3.32
CA LEU A 39 -16.32 3.12 -4.04
C LEU A 39 -16.50 1.83 -3.23
N GLY A 40 -16.28 1.90 -1.91
CA GLY A 40 -16.56 0.81 -0.98
C GLY A 40 -18.02 0.41 -0.97
N ALA A 41 -18.93 1.38 -0.90
CA ALA A 41 -20.37 1.12 -0.96
C ALA A 41 -20.78 0.51 -2.30
N CYS A 42 -20.32 1.06 -3.42
CA CYS A 42 -20.57 0.49 -4.75
C CYS A 42 -20.07 -0.96 -4.84
N ARG A 43 -18.87 -1.26 -4.34
CA ARG A 43 -18.35 -2.62 -4.30
C ARG A 43 -19.26 -3.54 -3.51
N THR A 44 -19.65 -3.16 -2.29
CA THR A 44 -20.55 -3.98 -1.45
C THR A 44 -21.88 -4.23 -2.16
N MET A 45 -22.49 -3.21 -2.78
CA MET A 45 -23.75 -3.37 -3.51
C MET A 45 -23.64 -4.27 -4.73
N VAL A 46 -22.57 -4.13 -5.52
CA VAL A 46 -22.33 -4.99 -6.70
C VAL A 46 -22.15 -6.45 -6.27
N LEU A 47 -21.37 -6.71 -5.22
CA LEU A 47 -21.16 -8.08 -4.73
C LEU A 47 -22.45 -8.71 -4.23
N LEU A 48 -23.28 -7.96 -3.52
CA LEU A 48 -24.59 -8.41 -3.05
C LEU A 48 -25.58 -8.61 -4.21
N TYR A 49 -25.55 -7.76 -5.24
CA TYR A 49 -26.45 -7.86 -6.38
C TYR A 49 -26.14 -9.07 -7.28
N PHE A 50 -24.86 -9.40 -7.45
CA PHE A 50 -24.42 -10.53 -8.28
C PHE A 50 -24.21 -11.83 -7.51
N ASP A 51 -24.60 -11.89 -6.23
CA ASP A 51 -24.35 -13.03 -5.32
C ASP A 51 -22.91 -13.56 -5.43
N TYR A 52 -21.95 -12.63 -5.53
CA TYR A 52 -20.57 -12.98 -5.81
C TYR A 52 -19.95 -13.70 -4.61
N PRO A 53 -19.25 -14.84 -4.78
CA PRO A 53 -18.61 -15.54 -3.67
C PRO A 53 -17.40 -14.74 -3.16
N TYR A 54 -17.51 -14.19 -1.96
CA TYR A 54 -16.42 -13.52 -1.24
C TYR A 54 -16.24 -14.09 0.17
N ASP A 55 -15.00 -14.07 0.66
CA ASP A 55 -14.65 -14.64 1.96
C ASP A 55 -15.01 -13.65 3.08
N VAL A 56 -16.07 -13.96 3.84
CA VAL A 56 -16.50 -13.14 4.99
C VAL A 56 -15.38 -13.01 6.02
N GLU A 57 -14.52 -14.01 6.16
CA GLU A 57 -13.37 -14.00 7.08
C GLU A 57 -12.26 -13.01 6.67
N GLU A 58 -12.29 -12.47 5.45
CA GLU A 58 -11.26 -11.57 4.96
C GLU A 58 -11.40 -10.16 5.57
N TYR A 59 -12.62 -9.63 5.57
CA TYR A 59 -12.95 -8.29 6.07
C TYR A 59 -14.18 -8.25 6.98
N GLY A 60 -15.08 -9.20 6.85
CA GLY A 60 -16.44 -9.12 7.36
C GLY A 60 -17.49 -9.26 6.28
N MET A 61 -18.76 -9.22 6.70
CA MET A 61 -19.92 -9.43 5.84
C MET A 61 -20.14 -8.30 4.83
N HIS A 62 -19.92 -7.05 5.25
CA HIS A 62 -20.18 -5.86 4.42
C HIS A 62 -18.93 -5.00 4.24
N TRP A 63 -17.90 -5.22 5.04
CA TRP A 63 -16.67 -4.45 5.02
C TRP A 63 -15.78 -4.84 3.85
N ASN A 64 -15.04 -3.88 3.30
CA ASN A 64 -14.08 -4.13 2.24
C ASN A 64 -12.87 -3.19 2.36
N PHE A 65 -11.88 -3.45 1.51
CA PHE A 65 -10.62 -2.70 1.46
C PHE A 65 -10.80 -1.18 1.43
N PHE A 66 -11.77 -0.68 0.67
CA PHE A 66 -11.93 0.76 0.48
C PHE A 66 -12.30 1.46 1.78
N TYR A 67 -13.08 0.81 2.65
CA TYR A 67 -13.40 1.35 3.97
C TYR A 67 -12.16 1.40 4.87
N THR A 68 -11.38 0.31 4.92
CA THR A 68 -10.11 0.29 5.64
C THR A 68 -9.19 1.41 5.14
N LEU A 69 -9.02 1.54 3.82
CA LEU A 69 -8.17 2.56 3.23
C LEU A 69 -8.68 3.99 3.49
N ALA A 70 -10.00 4.21 3.43
CA ALA A 70 -10.61 5.51 3.70
C ALA A 70 -10.34 5.99 5.13
N LEU A 71 -10.50 5.08 6.11
CA LEU A 71 -10.26 5.36 7.53
C LEU A 71 -8.79 5.54 7.84
N VAL A 72 -7.92 4.65 7.34
CA VAL A 72 -6.46 4.76 7.52
C VAL A 72 -5.95 6.07 6.93
N LYS A 73 -6.43 6.46 5.73
CA LYS A 73 -6.05 7.74 5.12
C LYS A 73 -6.55 8.93 5.91
N LEU A 74 -7.79 8.90 6.39
CA LEU A 74 -8.37 9.99 7.15
C LEU A 74 -7.65 10.18 8.49
N ILE A 75 -7.58 9.13 9.30
CA ILE A 75 -7.01 9.15 10.65
C ILE A 75 -5.50 9.28 10.59
N GLY A 76 -4.83 8.47 9.76
CA GLY A 76 -3.39 8.46 9.62
C GLY A 76 -2.83 9.80 9.19
N GLU A 77 -3.40 10.42 8.15
CA GLU A 77 -2.97 11.75 7.69
C GLU A 77 -3.20 12.84 8.75
N PHE A 78 -4.35 12.79 9.43
CA PHE A 78 -4.70 13.75 10.47
C PHE A 78 -3.76 13.66 11.67
N VAL A 79 -3.50 12.46 12.19
CA VAL A 79 -2.61 12.22 13.32
C VAL A 79 -1.16 12.51 12.93
N ALA A 80 -0.70 11.99 11.80
CA ALA A 80 0.68 12.16 11.37
C ALA A 80 1.06 13.62 11.09
N SER A 81 0.10 14.44 10.66
CA SER A 81 0.33 15.87 10.46
C SER A 81 0.61 16.65 11.76
N ARG A 82 0.21 16.11 12.92
CA ARG A 82 0.41 16.73 14.25
C ARG A 82 1.70 16.28 14.92
N LEU A 83 2.25 15.14 14.50
CA LEU A 83 3.49 14.59 15.03
C LEU A 83 4.69 15.18 14.27
N HIS A 84 5.18 16.34 14.73
CA HIS A 84 6.29 17.07 14.09
C HIS A 84 7.68 16.57 14.52
N VAL A 85 7.78 15.86 15.65
CA VAL A 85 9.05 15.34 16.18
C VAL A 85 9.63 14.29 15.22
N PRO A 86 10.95 14.31 14.93
CA PRO A 86 11.59 13.29 14.09
C PRO A 86 11.32 11.87 14.61
N TYR A 87 11.01 10.95 13.70
CA TYR A 87 10.76 9.52 13.99
C TYR A 87 9.55 9.23 14.89
N ALA A 88 8.76 10.26 15.27
CA ALA A 88 7.63 10.08 16.16
C ALA A 88 6.48 9.25 15.55
N ASN A 89 6.26 9.31 14.24
CA ASN A 89 5.25 8.45 13.61
C ASN A 89 5.71 7.00 13.63
N ALA A 90 6.96 6.71 13.32
CA ALA A 90 7.49 5.35 13.37
C ALA A 90 7.39 4.77 14.78
N ILE A 91 7.73 5.55 15.81
CA ILE A 91 7.60 5.13 17.22
C ILE A 91 6.13 4.86 17.56
N VAL A 92 5.21 5.75 17.20
CA VAL A 92 3.77 5.56 17.42
C VAL A 92 3.25 4.33 16.65
N GLY A 93 3.71 4.11 15.42
CA GLY A 93 3.34 2.95 14.62
C GLY A 93 3.80 1.64 15.25
N VAL A 94 5.05 1.57 15.71
CA VAL A 94 5.56 0.41 16.46
C VAL A 94 4.78 0.21 17.76
N ALA A 95 4.51 1.27 18.51
CA ALA A 95 3.72 1.20 19.73
C ALA A 95 2.30 0.68 19.49
N ILE A 96 1.63 1.13 18.41
CA ILE A 96 0.32 0.61 18.00
C ILE A 96 0.41 -0.87 17.62
N ALA A 97 1.41 -1.27 16.85
CA ALA A 97 1.58 -2.67 16.45
C ALA A 97 1.74 -3.59 17.68
N LEU A 98 2.53 -3.17 18.66
CA LEU A 98 2.72 -3.89 19.92
C LEU A 98 1.44 -3.90 20.77
N ALA A 99 0.75 -2.76 20.89
CA ALA A 99 -0.51 -2.66 21.62
C ALA A 99 -1.60 -3.55 21.01
N VAL A 100 -1.68 -3.62 19.68
CA VAL A 100 -2.57 -4.54 18.96
C VAL A 100 -2.19 -5.98 19.27
N GLN A 101 -0.90 -6.34 19.27
CA GLN A 101 -0.48 -7.70 19.59
C GLN A 101 -0.82 -8.11 21.02
N VAL A 102 -0.73 -7.19 21.99
CA VAL A 102 -1.15 -7.44 23.39
C VAL A 102 -2.67 -7.57 23.48
N PHE A 103 -3.42 -6.71 22.79
CA PHE A 103 -4.89 -6.75 22.76
C PHE A 103 -5.43 -8.04 22.11
N LEU A 104 -4.73 -8.57 21.12
CA LEU A 104 -5.08 -9.81 20.44
C LEU A 104 -4.74 -11.08 21.23
N GLN A 105 -4.28 -11.00 22.48
CA GLN A 105 -4.00 -12.21 23.26
C GLN A 105 -5.30 -12.83 23.82
N GLY A 106 -5.33 -14.17 23.90
CA GLY A 106 -6.39 -14.93 24.55
C GLY A 106 -7.74 -14.85 23.83
N GLU A 107 -8.81 -14.63 24.60
CA GLU A 107 -10.21 -14.69 24.16
C GLU A 107 -10.56 -13.74 23.02
N VAL A 108 -9.85 -12.61 22.88
CA VAL A 108 -10.11 -11.62 21.82
C VAL A 108 -9.77 -12.20 20.44
N GLN A 109 -8.67 -12.94 20.32
CA GLN A 109 -8.30 -13.56 19.06
C GLN A 109 -9.23 -14.73 18.72
N GLU A 110 -9.66 -15.51 19.71
CA GLU A 110 -10.66 -16.56 19.53
C GLU A 110 -12.00 -15.97 19.06
N TYR A 111 -12.45 -14.87 19.70
CA TYR A 111 -13.62 -14.13 19.25
C TYR A 111 -13.45 -13.65 17.80
N LEU A 112 -12.29 -13.13 17.40
CA LEU A 112 -12.10 -12.65 16.02
C LEU A 112 -12.10 -13.78 14.98
N PHE A 113 -11.68 -15.00 15.36
CA PHE A 113 -11.62 -16.16 14.47
C PHE A 113 -12.85 -17.07 14.51
N GLU A 114 -13.86 -16.74 15.31
CA GLU A 114 -15.12 -17.48 15.32
C GLU A 114 -15.82 -17.43 13.95
N GLU A 115 -16.38 -18.58 13.56
CA GLU A 115 -16.98 -18.80 12.25
C GLU A 115 -18.15 -17.84 12.00
N PRO A 116 -18.36 -17.40 10.75
CA PRO A 116 -19.44 -16.48 10.39
C PRO A 116 -20.85 -16.90 10.82
N THR A 117 -21.11 -18.21 10.92
CA THR A 117 -22.39 -18.81 11.28
C THR A 117 -22.82 -18.56 12.73
N TYR A 118 -21.86 -18.42 13.65
CA TYR A 118 -22.13 -18.21 15.08
C TYR A 118 -22.12 -16.73 15.48
N ARG A 119 -21.88 -15.82 14.53
CA ARG A 119 -21.77 -14.38 14.81
C ARG A 119 -23.09 -13.76 15.18
N GLU A 120 -23.03 -12.85 16.14
CA GLU A 120 -24.15 -11.98 16.47
C GLU A 120 -24.49 -11.05 15.30
N LYS A 121 -25.76 -10.66 15.17
CA LYS A 121 -26.25 -9.78 14.10
C LYS A 121 -25.82 -8.30 14.24
N GLY A 122 -24.82 -8.00 15.06
CA GLY A 122 -24.32 -6.65 15.27
C GLY A 122 -23.37 -6.21 14.16
N LEU A 123 -23.43 -4.93 13.76
CA LEU A 123 -22.55 -4.37 12.72
C LEU A 123 -21.06 -4.60 13.01
N PHE A 124 -20.66 -4.48 14.28
CA PHE A 124 -19.29 -4.76 14.70
C PHE A 124 -18.96 -6.25 14.60
N SER A 125 -19.79 -7.13 15.16
CA SER A 125 -19.57 -8.59 15.13
C SER A 125 -19.44 -9.12 13.70
N LEU A 126 -20.29 -8.62 12.78
CA LEU A 126 -20.27 -9.00 11.38
C LEU A 126 -19.05 -8.48 10.60
N ASN A 127 -18.37 -7.43 11.07
CA ASN A 127 -17.28 -6.76 10.36
C ASN A 127 -16.00 -6.58 11.21
N ARG A 128 -15.85 -7.41 12.24
CA ARG A 128 -14.86 -7.25 13.30
C ARG A 128 -13.42 -7.30 12.77
N GLU A 129 -13.13 -8.17 11.81
CA GLU A 129 -11.81 -8.31 11.19
C GLU A 129 -11.41 -7.03 10.45
N GLY A 130 -12.31 -6.54 9.59
CA GLY A 130 -12.11 -5.30 8.85
C GLY A 130 -11.87 -4.11 9.76
N ILE A 131 -12.65 -3.98 10.83
CA ILE A 131 -12.54 -2.88 11.80
C ILE A 131 -11.23 -2.95 12.58
N VAL A 132 -10.89 -4.12 13.14
CA VAL A 132 -9.63 -4.31 13.90
C VAL A 132 -8.42 -4.09 12.99
N SER A 133 -8.48 -4.56 11.75
CA SER A 133 -7.38 -4.40 10.78
C SER A 133 -7.02 -2.94 10.50
N VAL A 134 -7.95 -1.98 10.68
CA VAL A 134 -7.69 -0.54 10.54
C VAL A 134 -6.56 -0.10 11.47
N VAL A 135 -6.53 -0.62 12.71
CA VAL A 135 -5.54 -0.23 13.72
C VAL A 135 -4.14 -0.72 13.32
N GLY A 136 -4.01 -1.98 12.89
CA GLY A 136 -2.76 -2.50 12.35
C GLY A 136 -2.32 -1.79 11.07
N CYS A 137 -3.26 -1.46 10.16
CA CYS A 137 -2.96 -0.66 8.98
C CYS A 137 -2.51 0.77 9.31
N LEU A 138 -3.04 1.39 10.38
CA LEU A 138 -2.54 2.68 10.86
C LEU A 138 -1.07 2.58 11.31
N ALA A 139 -0.68 1.49 11.97
CA ALA A 139 0.72 1.25 12.32
C ALA A 139 1.63 1.23 11.08
N ILE A 140 1.23 0.50 10.03
CA ILE A 140 1.94 0.47 8.74
C ILE A 140 2.06 1.89 8.16
N PHE A 141 0.96 2.65 8.14
CA PHE A 141 0.93 4.01 7.61
C PHE A 141 1.91 4.95 8.34
N PHE A 142 1.96 4.87 9.68
CA PHE A 142 2.82 5.74 10.48
C PHE A 142 4.31 5.40 10.32
N ILE A 143 4.67 4.11 10.30
CA ILE A 143 6.04 3.67 9.99
C ILE A 143 6.45 4.22 8.61
N ALA A 144 5.60 4.01 7.60
CA ALA A 144 5.87 4.49 6.25
C ALA A 144 5.97 6.01 6.14
N THR A 145 5.24 6.76 6.97
CA THR A 145 5.30 8.23 6.96
C THR A 145 6.69 8.76 7.29
N ASP A 146 7.37 8.21 8.32
CA ASP A 146 8.71 8.66 8.65
C ASP A 146 9.78 8.12 7.68
N VAL A 147 9.56 6.95 7.06
CA VAL A 147 10.37 6.50 5.91
C VAL A 147 10.24 7.51 4.76
N GLY A 148 9.03 7.97 4.48
CA GLY A 148 8.77 9.04 3.50
C GLY A 148 9.52 10.33 3.85
N ARG A 149 9.51 10.74 5.13
CA ARG A 149 10.29 11.90 5.60
C ARG A 149 11.79 11.71 5.37
N LEU A 150 12.34 10.53 5.59
CA LEU A 150 13.76 10.25 5.30
C LEU A 150 14.07 10.49 3.82
N LEU A 151 13.24 9.98 2.91
CA LEU A 151 13.40 10.15 1.47
C LEU A 151 13.26 11.62 1.04
N TYR A 152 12.23 12.33 1.51
CA TYR A 152 12.04 13.74 1.16
C TYR A 152 13.10 14.66 1.78
N ARG A 153 13.64 14.31 2.96
CA ARG A 153 14.74 15.06 3.57
C ARG A 153 15.99 14.98 2.71
N CYS A 154 16.30 13.81 2.17
CA CYS A 154 17.41 13.67 1.23
C CYS A 154 17.19 14.53 -0.02
N ARG A 155 15.98 14.49 -0.61
CA ARG A 155 15.67 15.33 -1.77
C ARG A 155 15.87 16.82 -1.47
N ARG A 156 15.51 17.28 -0.27
CA ARG A 156 15.61 18.69 0.14
C ARG A 156 17.05 19.12 0.46
N HIS A 157 17.77 18.31 1.23
CA HIS A 157 19.11 18.64 1.74
C HIS A 157 20.26 18.05 0.91
N ARG A 158 19.96 17.42 -0.23
CA ARG A 158 20.93 16.78 -1.13
C ARG A 158 21.89 15.84 -0.40
N TRP A 159 21.36 15.02 0.51
CA TRP A 159 22.16 14.00 1.19
C TRP A 159 22.76 13.02 0.18
N ASN A 160 23.91 12.47 0.51
CA ASN A 160 24.52 11.42 -0.30
C ASN A 160 23.57 10.21 -0.37
N VAL A 161 23.36 9.67 -1.57
CA VAL A 161 22.56 8.46 -1.80
C VAL A 161 23.03 7.30 -0.90
N ALA A 162 24.33 7.20 -0.62
CA ALA A 162 24.90 6.23 0.30
C ALA A 162 24.32 6.34 1.73
N TYR A 163 24.00 7.55 2.20
CA TYR A 163 23.39 7.76 3.51
C TYR A 163 21.95 7.23 3.54
N ILE A 164 21.17 7.48 2.49
CA ILE A 164 19.81 6.90 2.38
C ILE A 164 19.90 5.38 2.33
N ALA A 165 20.76 4.84 1.47
CA ALA A 165 20.92 3.40 1.30
C ALA A 165 21.26 2.73 2.64
N LYS A 166 22.17 3.33 3.42
CA LYS A 166 22.50 2.89 4.78
C LYS A 166 21.30 2.99 5.73
N GLY A 167 20.54 4.09 5.68
CA GLY A 167 19.34 4.28 6.50
C GLY A 167 18.26 3.25 6.21
N ILE A 168 17.95 3.00 4.93
CA ILE A 168 16.99 1.99 4.50
C ILE A 168 17.49 0.59 4.87
N ALA A 169 18.75 0.27 4.60
CA ALA A 169 19.33 -1.03 4.97
C ALA A 169 19.27 -1.29 6.48
N CYS A 170 19.51 -0.26 7.31
CA CYS A 170 19.36 -0.36 8.76
C CYS A 170 17.90 -0.65 9.15
N LEU A 171 16.92 0.02 8.55
CA LEU A 171 15.50 -0.24 8.78
C LEU A 171 15.09 -1.65 8.33
N ILE A 172 15.61 -2.14 7.20
CA ILE A 172 15.40 -3.53 6.74
C ILE A 172 15.89 -4.52 7.80
N ILE A 173 17.11 -4.32 8.33
CA ILE A 173 17.67 -5.19 9.36
C ILE A 173 16.80 -5.16 10.63
N ILE A 174 16.37 -3.97 11.08
CA ILE A 174 15.50 -3.85 12.26
C ILE A 174 14.17 -4.60 12.04
N MET A 175 13.51 -4.39 10.90
CA MET A 175 12.24 -5.09 10.61
C MET A 175 12.44 -6.60 10.45
N ALA A 176 13.56 -7.05 9.87
CA ALA A 176 13.89 -8.48 9.75
C ALA A 176 14.11 -9.12 11.13
N VAL A 177 14.83 -8.46 12.04
CA VAL A 177 15.04 -8.93 13.42
C VAL A 177 13.70 -9.01 14.18
N LEU A 178 12.83 -8.01 14.02
CA LEU A 178 11.49 -8.03 14.63
C LEU A 178 10.64 -9.18 14.09
N CYS A 179 10.64 -9.41 12.77
CA CYS A 179 9.92 -10.54 12.17
C CYS A 179 10.47 -11.87 12.68
N TYR A 180 11.80 -12.05 12.68
CA TYR A 180 12.44 -13.25 13.20
C TYR A 180 12.10 -13.50 14.67
N GLY A 181 12.12 -12.46 15.51
CA GLY A 181 11.71 -12.57 16.91
C GLY A 181 10.27 -13.07 17.09
N LEU A 182 9.34 -12.53 16.30
CA LEU A 182 7.93 -12.96 16.34
C LEU A 182 7.72 -14.38 15.78
N ASP A 183 8.51 -14.76 14.77
CA ASP A 183 8.52 -16.10 14.20
C ASP A 183 8.99 -17.14 15.22
N THR A 184 10.09 -16.85 15.95
CA THR A 184 10.57 -17.71 17.04
C THR A 184 9.60 -17.81 18.22
N TYR A 185 8.76 -16.79 18.42
CA TYR A 185 7.67 -16.81 19.40
C TYR A 185 6.46 -17.62 18.91
N GLY A 186 6.46 -18.12 17.68
CA GLY A 186 5.39 -18.96 17.11
C GLY A 186 4.20 -18.16 16.59
N LEU A 187 4.32 -16.83 16.45
CA LEU A 187 3.28 -16.03 15.82
C LEU A 187 3.37 -16.17 14.30
N SER A 188 2.21 -16.23 13.65
CA SER A 188 2.11 -16.19 12.18
C SER A 188 1.57 -14.83 11.72
N PRO A 189 2.01 -14.31 10.55
CA PRO A 189 1.46 -13.07 10.00
C PRO A 189 -0.01 -13.25 9.62
N SER A 190 -0.90 -12.43 10.20
CA SER A 190 -2.32 -12.46 9.87
C SER A 190 -2.79 -11.09 9.41
N ARG A 191 -3.15 -11.01 8.13
CA ARG A 191 -3.74 -9.81 7.52
C ARG A 191 -5.17 -9.56 8.00
N ARG A 192 -5.91 -10.61 8.38
CA ARG A 192 -7.31 -10.49 8.85
C ARG A 192 -7.43 -9.55 10.06
N ILE A 193 -6.50 -9.69 11.01
CA ILE A 193 -6.43 -8.87 12.23
C ILE A 193 -5.31 -7.82 12.19
N ALA A 194 -4.49 -7.81 11.14
CA ALA A 194 -3.31 -6.97 10.98
C ALA A 194 -2.40 -6.95 12.23
N ASN A 195 -1.99 -8.14 12.69
CA ASN A 195 -1.15 -8.30 13.88
C ASN A 195 0.26 -7.67 13.72
N SER A 196 1.02 -7.59 14.82
CA SER A 196 2.36 -6.96 14.79
C SER A 196 3.30 -7.61 13.78
N TYR A 197 3.25 -8.94 13.64
CA TYR A 197 4.05 -9.65 12.64
C TYR A 197 3.67 -9.16 11.25
N TYR A 198 2.38 -9.16 10.90
CA TYR A 198 1.94 -8.63 9.61
C TYR A 198 2.44 -7.20 9.36
N VAL A 199 2.36 -6.31 10.35
CA VAL A 199 2.85 -4.92 10.24
C VAL A 199 4.34 -4.87 9.91
N PHE A 200 5.18 -5.57 10.67
CA PHE A 200 6.64 -5.56 10.46
C PHE A 200 7.04 -6.29 9.17
N TRP A 201 6.32 -7.35 8.81
CA TRP A 201 6.52 -8.07 7.56
C TRP A 201 6.23 -7.18 6.34
N ILE A 202 5.12 -6.45 6.35
CA ILE A 202 4.80 -5.50 5.30
C ILE A 202 5.83 -4.35 5.25
N ALA A 203 6.26 -3.85 6.40
CA ALA A 203 7.31 -2.83 6.46
C ALA A 203 8.62 -3.36 5.87
N LEU A 204 9.02 -4.58 6.20
CA LEU A 204 10.20 -5.25 5.64
C LEU A 204 10.11 -5.38 4.12
N LEU A 205 9.02 -5.95 3.59
CA LEU A 205 8.82 -6.10 2.16
C LEU A 205 8.85 -4.75 1.44
N SER A 206 8.13 -3.75 1.97
CA SER A 206 8.06 -2.43 1.35
C SER A 206 9.41 -1.69 1.39
N LEU A 207 10.20 -1.85 2.47
CA LEU A 207 11.54 -1.28 2.55
C LEU A 207 12.50 -1.95 1.58
N THR A 208 12.41 -3.28 1.43
CA THR A 208 13.17 -4.03 0.43
C THR A 208 12.83 -3.55 -0.99
N ASP A 209 11.55 -3.33 -1.30
CA ASP A 209 11.13 -2.79 -2.60
C ASP A 209 11.70 -1.40 -2.85
N VAL A 210 11.64 -0.49 -1.86
CA VAL A 210 12.23 0.84 -1.97
C VAL A 210 13.75 0.76 -2.18
N PHE A 211 14.43 -0.15 -1.48
CA PHE A 211 15.86 -0.37 -1.65
C PHE A 211 16.20 -0.90 -3.05
N LEU A 212 15.44 -1.87 -3.56
CA LEU A 212 15.64 -2.41 -4.90
C LEU A 212 15.40 -1.35 -5.98
N LEU A 213 14.37 -0.51 -5.81
CA LEU A 213 14.11 0.63 -6.70
C LEU A 213 15.25 1.65 -6.68
N LEU A 214 15.88 1.87 -5.52
CA LEU A 214 17.06 2.72 -5.40
C LEU A 214 18.25 2.13 -6.19
N VAL A 215 18.49 0.82 -6.07
CA VAL A 215 19.54 0.12 -6.81
C VAL A 215 19.29 0.20 -8.32
N LEU A 216 18.07 -0.08 -8.76
CA LEU A 216 17.68 0.01 -10.18
C LEU A 216 17.90 1.43 -10.73
N THR A 217 17.52 2.44 -9.95
CA THR A 217 17.74 3.85 -10.29
C THR A 217 19.23 4.16 -10.48
N LEU A 218 20.08 3.67 -9.57
CA LEU A 218 21.53 3.86 -9.65
C LEU A 218 22.12 3.18 -10.87
N ILE A 219 21.69 1.96 -11.19
CA ILE A 219 22.12 1.24 -12.39
C ILE A 219 21.71 2.01 -13.65
N ALA A 220 20.47 2.49 -13.73
CA ALA A 220 19.99 3.28 -14.87
C ALA A 220 20.80 4.58 -15.03
N LEU A 221 21.13 5.25 -13.93
CA LEU A 221 21.98 6.44 -13.92
C LEU A 221 23.40 6.13 -14.41
N CYS A 222 23.98 4.99 -14.01
CA CYS A 222 25.29 4.56 -14.50
C CYS A 222 25.28 4.29 -16.01
N PHE A 223 24.25 3.62 -16.54
CA PHE A 223 24.09 3.42 -17.98
C PHE A 223 23.93 4.74 -18.73
N TYR A 224 23.15 5.67 -18.17
CA TYR A 224 22.96 6.99 -18.76
C TYR A 224 24.27 7.76 -18.88
N TYR A 225 25.04 7.88 -17.78
CA TYR A 225 26.34 8.56 -17.79
C TYR A 225 27.36 7.88 -18.71
N ARG A 226 27.35 6.54 -18.78
CA ARG A 226 28.26 5.78 -19.64
C ARG A 226 27.99 6.00 -21.13
N ASN A 227 26.72 6.10 -21.53
CA ASN A 227 26.35 6.24 -22.95
C ASN A 227 26.52 7.65 -23.49
N GLY A 228 27.02 8.61 -22.70
CA GLY A 228 27.38 9.94 -23.18
C GLY A 228 26.23 10.67 -23.90
N LEU A 229 24.98 10.38 -23.52
CA LEU A 229 23.82 11.16 -23.96
C LEU A 229 23.91 12.51 -23.27
N ASP A 230 24.79 13.36 -23.79
CA ASP A 230 25.08 14.72 -23.40
C ASP A 230 23.90 15.61 -23.83
N THR A 231 22.72 15.29 -23.33
CA THR A 231 21.63 16.23 -23.38
C THR A 231 21.94 17.28 -22.32
N ASN A 232 21.85 18.56 -22.68
CA ASN A 232 21.87 19.73 -21.79
C ASN A 232 20.75 19.69 -20.72
N VAL A 233 20.18 18.53 -20.43
CA VAL A 233 19.28 18.29 -19.32
C VAL A 233 20.11 18.52 -18.07
N ARG A 234 19.85 19.65 -17.42
CA ARG A 234 20.38 19.96 -16.10
C ARG A 234 20.32 18.69 -15.27
N THR A 235 21.44 18.33 -14.66
CA THR A 235 21.58 17.26 -13.66
C THR A 235 20.49 17.29 -12.58
N GLU A 236 19.73 18.38 -12.47
CA GLU A 236 18.65 18.57 -11.52
C GLU A 236 17.34 17.85 -11.91
N ASP A 237 17.05 17.65 -13.20
CA ASP A 237 15.79 17.06 -13.67
C ASP A 237 15.97 15.61 -14.09
N HIS A 238 16.32 14.72 -13.16
CA HIS A 238 16.31 13.25 -13.38
C HIS A 238 14.93 12.69 -13.82
N TYR A 239 13.91 13.53 -14.00
CA TYR A 239 12.61 13.17 -14.55
C TYR A 239 12.71 12.45 -15.90
N TYR A 240 13.67 12.81 -16.75
CA TYR A 240 13.83 12.17 -18.07
C TYR A 240 14.15 10.67 -17.99
N LEU A 241 14.87 10.20 -16.95
CA LEU A 241 15.18 8.77 -16.75
C LEU A 241 13.91 7.92 -16.62
N TYR A 242 12.84 8.54 -16.17
CA TYR A 242 11.58 7.88 -15.90
C TYR A 242 10.49 8.32 -16.87
N ASP A 243 10.75 9.30 -17.73
CA ASP A 243 9.73 9.91 -18.57
C ASP A 243 9.16 8.89 -19.56
N GLY A 244 7.84 8.80 -19.62
CA GLY A 244 7.14 7.78 -20.41
C GLY A 244 7.29 6.33 -19.93
N SER A 245 7.88 6.07 -18.75
CA SER A 245 7.95 4.72 -18.16
C SER A 245 6.57 4.24 -17.69
N LEU A 246 6.37 2.91 -17.71
CA LEU A 246 5.15 2.29 -17.21
C LEU A 246 4.81 2.72 -15.77
N TRP A 247 5.83 2.91 -14.94
CA TRP A 247 5.64 3.33 -13.55
C TRP A 247 5.04 4.73 -13.43
N GLN A 248 5.48 5.68 -14.25
CA GLN A 248 4.85 6.99 -14.29
C GLN A 248 3.42 6.92 -14.82
N ALA A 249 3.18 6.10 -15.85
CA ALA A 249 1.84 5.86 -16.39
C ALA A 249 0.84 5.40 -15.32
N ILE A 250 1.25 4.42 -14.50
CA ILE A 250 0.47 3.94 -13.36
C ILE A 250 0.30 5.06 -12.31
N ASN A 251 1.38 5.77 -11.96
CA ASN A 251 1.34 6.81 -10.93
C ASN A 251 0.45 8.02 -11.30
N ALA A 252 0.31 8.35 -12.59
CA ALA A 252 -0.55 9.45 -13.02
C ALA A 252 -2.03 9.22 -12.71
N SER A 253 -2.49 7.96 -12.70
CA SER A 253 -3.89 7.59 -12.46
C SER A 253 -4.03 6.36 -11.55
N GLY A 254 -3.25 6.31 -10.48
CA GLY A 254 -3.13 5.11 -9.63
C GLY A 254 -4.46 4.53 -9.12
N LEU A 255 -5.44 5.36 -8.78
CA LEU A 255 -6.78 4.89 -8.37
C LEU A 255 -7.54 4.25 -9.54
N SER A 256 -7.49 4.84 -10.73
CA SER A 256 -8.17 4.34 -11.92
C SER A 256 -7.55 3.02 -12.38
N TYR A 257 -6.21 2.95 -12.38
CA TYR A 257 -5.48 1.71 -12.62
C TYR A 257 -5.86 0.63 -11.61
N PHE A 258 -5.89 0.96 -10.31
CA PHE A 258 -6.31 0.04 -9.26
C PHE A 258 -7.74 -0.49 -9.47
N LEU A 259 -8.70 0.37 -9.78
CA LEU A 259 -10.08 -0.03 -10.04
C LEU A 259 -10.19 -0.95 -11.26
N LEU A 260 -9.50 -0.62 -12.35
CA LEU A 260 -9.46 -1.47 -13.54
C LEU A 260 -8.91 -2.86 -13.22
N CYS A 261 -7.79 -2.92 -12.48
CA CYS A 261 -7.19 -4.16 -12.03
C CYS A 261 -8.17 -5.01 -11.20
N ASN A 262 -8.91 -4.40 -10.27
CA ASN A 262 -9.92 -5.13 -9.47
C ASN A 262 -11.07 -5.66 -10.34
N VAL A 263 -11.55 -4.87 -11.30
CA VAL A 263 -12.61 -5.30 -12.23
C VAL A 263 -12.13 -6.46 -13.09
N PHE A 264 -10.95 -6.34 -13.72
CA PHE A 264 -10.37 -7.39 -14.55
C PHE A 264 -10.07 -8.66 -13.76
N THR A 265 -9.57 -8.53 -12.53
CA THR A 265 -9.36 -9.69 -11.65
C THR A 265 -10.69 -10.38 -11.33
N GLY A 266 -11.75 -9.61 -11.07
CA GLY A 266 -13.10 -10.16 -10.89
C GLY A 266 -13.61 -10.89 -12.12
N ILE A 267 -13.47 -10.30 -13.31
CA ILE A 267 -13.88 -10.93 -14.58
C ILE A 267 -13.11 -12.23 -14.82
N VAL A 268 -11.78 -12.24 -14.62
CA VAL A 268 -10.97 -13.46 -14.78
C VAL A 268 -11.38 -14.53 -13.77
N LYS A 269 -11.65 -14.15 -12.51
CA LYS A 269 -12.12 -15.09 -11.48
C LYS A 269 -13.50 -15.68 -11.82
N MET A 270 -14.38 -14.90 -12.45
CA MET A 270 -15.69 -15.39 -12.90
C MET A 270 -15.62 -16.25 -14.16
N SER A 271 -14.72 -15.92 -15.11
CA SER A 271 -14.56 -16.69 -16.35
C SER A 271 -13.81 -18.01 -16.13
N THR A 272 -13.01 -18.10 -15.07
CA THR A 272 -12.30 -19.32 -14.66
C THR A 272 -13.07 -20.03 -13.55
N SER A 273 -14.10 -20.79 -13.89
CA SER A 273 -14.78 -21.70 -12.94
C SER A 273 -13.86 -22.80 -12.39
N THR A 274 -12.63 -22.89 -12.89
CA THR A 274 -11.69 -24.00 -12.71
C THR A 274 -10.33 -23.59 -12.14
N VAL A 275 -10.22 -22.51 -11.35
CA VAL A 275 -8.93 -22.09 -10.75
C VAL A 275 -8.24 -23.24 -10.02
N GLU A 276 -9.00 -24.09 -9.32
CA GLU A 276 -8.46 -25.26 -8.61
C GLU A 276 -7.88 -26.35 -9.53
N ARG A 277 -8.22 -26.34 -10.83
CA ARG A 277 -7.79 -27.35 -11.81
C ARG A 277 -6.80 -26.81 -12.85
N MET A 278 -6.45 -25.52 -12.78
CA MET A 278 -5.51 -24.94 -13.72
C MET A 278 -4.09 -25.43 -13.42
N SER A 279 -3.35 -25.80 -14.47
CA SER A 279 -1.93 -26.11 -14.33
C SER A 279 -1.13 -24.87 -13.94
N VAL A 280 0.07 -25.06 -13.38
CA VAL A 280 0.95 -23.95 -13.02
C VAL A 280 1.28 -23.09 -14.24
N GLU A 281 1.51 -23.71 -15.40
CA GLU A 281 1.84 -23.03 -16.66
C GLU A 281 0.68 -22.15 -17.14
N THR A 282 -0.55 -22.67 -17.12
CA THR A 282 -1.74 -21.88 -17.49
C THR A 282 -1.98 -20.72 -16.53
N SER A 283 -1.73 -20.91 -15.23
CA SER A 283 -1.85 -19.85 -14.23
C SER A 283 -0.82 -18.74 -14.46
N LEU A 284 0.43 -19.10 -14.73
CA LEU A 284 1.48 -18.14 -15.09
C LEU A 284 1.15 -17.39 -16.39
N ALA A 285 0.62 -18.08 -17.40
CA ALA A 285 0.21 -17.45 -18.65
C ALA A 285 -0.93 -16.44 -18.44
N VAL A 286 -1.93 -16.77 -17.62
CA VAL A 286 -3.03 -15.84 -17.27
C VAL A 286 -2.50 -14.62 -16.52
N ILE A 287 -1.64 -14.81 -15.51
CA ILE A 287 -1.02 -13.70 -14.76
C ILE A 287 -0.19 -12.82 -15.69
N PHE A 288 0.59 -13.40 -16.59
CA PHE A 288 1.39 -12.66 -17.56
C PHE A 288 0.51 -11.85 -18.52
N CYS A 289 -0.53 -12.45 -19.10
CA CYS A 289 -1.45 -11.77 -20.00
C CYS A 289 -2.19 -10.63 -19.29
N TYR A 290 -2.64 -10.86 -18.05
CA TYR A 290 -3.26 -9.85 -17.21
C TYR A 290 -2.32 -8.68 -16.91
N ALA A 291 -1.07 -8.96 -16.51
CA ALA A 291 -0.06 -7.96 -16.23
C ALA A 291 0.30 -7.15 -17.49
N LEU A 292 0.42 -7.81 -18.65
CA LEU A 292 0.68 -7.16 -19.93
C LEU A 292 -0.49 -6.26 -20.35
N ALA A 293 -1.73 -6.76 -20.30
CA ALA A 293 -2.92 -6.01 -20.70
C ALA A 293 -3.14 -4.75 -19.85
N THR A 294 -3.03 -4.89 -18.52
CA THR A 294 -3.13 -3.76 -17.58
C THR A 294 -1.99 -2.76 -17.80
N SER A 295 -0.77 -3.23 -18.06
CA SER A 295 0.38 -2.35 -18.34
C SER A 295 0.21 -1.57 -19.65
N LEU A 296 -0.25 -2.22 -20.72
CA LEU A 296 -0.55 -1.56 -22.00
C LEU A 296 -1.66 -0.52 -21.84
N PHE A 297 -2.71 -0.84 -21.08
CA PHE A 297 -3.77 0.11 -20.77
C PHE A 297 -3.20 1.33 -20.04
N ALA A 298 -2.43 1.14 -18.96
CA ALA A 298 -1.80 2.24 -18.23
C ALA A 298 -0.98 3.13 -19.17
N ARG A 299 -0.16 2.52 -20.05
CA ARG A 299 0.68 3.25 -20.99
C ARG A 299 -0.11 4.00 -22.06
N SER A 300 -1.27 3.48 -22.49
CA SER A 300 -2.15 4.15 -23.45
C SER A 300 -2.75 5.44 -22.90
N GLN A 301 -3.02 5.49 -21.59
CA GLN A 301 -3.61 6.67 -20.93
C GLN A 301 -2.58 7.77 -20.67
N TRP A 302 -1.29 7.44 -20.67
CA TRP A 302 -0.21 8.35 -20.28
C TRP A 302 -0.20 9.65 -21.08
N GLY A 303 -0.21 9.58 -22.42
CA GLY A 303 -0.09 10.79 -23.27
C GLY A 303 -1.22 11.79 -23.02
N HIS A 304 -2.44 11.30 -22.78
CA HIS A 304 -3.58 12.16 -22.44
C HIS A 304 -3.43 12.80 -21.04
N LEU A 305 -3.01 12.02 -20.04
CA LEU A 305 -2.79 12.52 -18.68
C LEU A 305 -1.65 13.53 -18.60
N GLU A 306 -0.60 13.31 -19.37
CA GLU A 306 0.54 14.21 -19.47
C GLU A 306 0.12 15.54 -20.10
N ALA A 307 -0.64 15.52 -21.21
CA ALA A 307 -1.19 16.72 -21.82
C ALA A 307 -2.12 17.53 -20.89
N ILE A 308 -2.86 16.86 -19.98
CA ILE A 308 -3.64 17.54 -18.93
C ILE A 308 -2.73 18.15 -17.85
N ARG A 309 -1.60 17.51 -17.56
CA ARG A 309 -0.64 18.00 -16.56
C ARG A 309 0.04 19.27 -17.03
N TRP A 310 0.51 19.30 -18.29
CA TRP A 310 1.10 20.48 -18.92
C TRP A 310 0.12 21.67 -18.92
N ARG A 311 -1.14 21.45 -19.32
CA ARG A 311 -2.22 22.46 -19.29
C ARG A 311 -2.59 23.00 -17.90
N ARG A 312 -2.12 22.37 -16.80
CA ARG A 312 -2.33 22.87 -15.42
C ARG A 312 -1.14 23.64 -14.88
N MET A 313 0.01 23.59 -15.57
CA MET A 313 1.19 24.37 -15.22
C MET A 313 1.20 25.73 -15.93
N ASP A 314 0.61 25.79 -17.13
CA ASP A 314 0.25 27.04 -17.83
C ASP A 314 -0.93 27.75 -17.16
#